data_AF-A0A395CSX5-F1
#
_entry.id   AF-A0A395CSX5-F1
#
_cell.length_a   1.000
_cell.length_b   1.000
_cell.length_c   1.000
_cell.angle_alpha   90.00
_cell.angle_beta   90.00
_cell.angle_gamma   90.00
#
_symmetry.space_group_name_H-M   'P 1'
#
loop_
_entity.id
_entity.type
_entity.pdbx_description
1 polymer ?
#
loop_
_entity_poly.entity_id
_entity_poly.type
_entity_poly.pdbx_seq_one_letter_code
_entity_poly.pdbx_strand_id
1 'polypeptide(L)'
;MREKHLGDAFSLATILLNTREQFGRALRDAAMACIRARSNGARSDQLVISRNILESHIDDALYLIGRDGLDSLESNVRFAVDEMIREALENVRMRRADN
;
A
#
# COMPACT_ATOMS: atom_id res chain seq x y z
N MET A 1 -21.41 32.55 -0.05
CA MET A 1 -21.25 31.47 0.96
C MET A 1 -21.16 30.09 0.34
N ARG A 2 -22.07 29.68 -0.56
CA ARG A 2 -22.06 28.35 -1.20
C ARG A 2 -20.76 28.02 -1.96
N GLU A 3 -20.20 29.00 -2.66
CA GLU A 3 -18.92 28.87 -3.39
C GLU A 3 -17.70 28.67 -2.46
N LYS A 4 -17.72 29.30 -1.28
CA LYS A 4 -16.67 29.14 -0.26
C LYS A 4 -16.67 27.72 0.30
N HIS A 5 -17.84 27.20 0.67
CA HIS A 5 -17.95 25.81 1.17
C HIS A 5 -17.54 24.77 0.12
N LEU A 6 -17.82 25.03 -1.15
CA LEU A 6 -17.41 24.14 -2.23
C LEU A 6 -15.90 24.19 -2.46
N GLY A 7 -15.28 25.37 -2.37
CA GLY A 7 -13.83 25.53 -2.39
C GLY A 7 -13.15 24.79 -1.24
N ASP A 8 -13.65 24.97 -0.02
CA ASP A 8 -13.15 24.28 1.18
C ASP A 8 -13.26 22.75 1.05
N ALA A 9 -14.39 22.25 0.54
CA ALA A 9 -14.60 20.82 0.29
C ALA A 9 -13.64 20.26 -0.78
N PHE A 10 -13.40 21.02 -1.85
CA PHE A 10 -12.45 20.62 -2.90
C PHE A 10 -11.01 20.57 -2.39
N SER A 11 -10.60 21.56 -1.60
CA SER A 11 -9.28 21.57 -0.95
C SER A 11 -9.12 20.39 -0.01
N LEU A 12 -10.13 20.08 0.80
CA LEU A 12 -10.10 18.92 1.70
C LEU A 12 -10.01 17.60 0.93
N ALA A 13 -10.81 17.43 -0.13
CA ALA A 13 -10.76 16.24 -0.98
C ALA A 13 -9.37 16.06 -1.61
N THR A 14 -8.76 17.16 -2.08
CA THR A 14 -7.41 17.14 -2.66
C THR A 14 -6.36 16.71 -1.63
N ILE A 15 -6.43 17.21 -0.40
CA ILE A 15 -5.52 16.80 0.68
C ILE A 15 -5.67 15.30 0.96
N LEU A 16 -6.91 14.82 1.12
CA LEU A 16 -7.18 13.41 1.40
C LEU A 16 -6.67 12.49 0.29
N LEU A 17 -6.88 12.87 -0.99
CA LEU A 17 -6.37 12.11 -2.13
C LEU A 17 -4.84 12.07 -2.16
N ASN A 18 -4.18 13.20 -1.94
CA ASN A 18 -2.72 13.26 -1.88
C ASN A 18 -2.16 12.44 -0.71
N THR A 19 -2.80 12.50 0.46
CA THR A 19 -2.41 11.69 1.62
C THR A 19 -2.60 10.19 1.35
N ARG A 20 -3.69 9.79 0.70
CA ARG A 20 -3.89 8.40 0.27
C ARG A 20 -2.79 7.93 -0.68
N GLU A 21 -2.42 8.77 -1.65
CA GLU A 21 -1.35 8.44 -2.60
C GLU A 21 0.01 8.31 -1.90
N GLN A 22 0.35 9.25 -1.02
CA GLN A 22 1.58 9.20 -0.23
C GLN A 22 1.64 7.96 0.66
N PHE A 23 0.53 7.61 1.32
CA PHE A 23 0.42 6.41 2.12
C PHE A 23 0.65 5.15 1.28
N GLY A 24 0.02 5.07 0.10
CA GLY A 24 0.24 3.96 -0.84
C GLY A 24 1.69 3.83 -1.30
N ARG A 25 2.37 4.93 -1.59
CA ARG A 25 3.80 4.94 -1.94
C ARG A 25 4.65 4.41 -0.78
N ALA A 26 4.42 4.92 0.44
CA ALA A 26 5.14 4.47 1.63
C ALA A 26 4.95 2.98 1.91
N LEU A 27 3.72 2.48 1.76
CA LEU A 27 3.37 1.08 1.97
C LEU A 27 4.08 0.16 0.95
N ARG A 28 4.07 0.57 -0.33
CA ARG A 28 4.80 -0.12 -1.40
C ARG A 28 6.31 -0.13 -1.16
N ASP A 29 6.88 1.03 -0.81
CA ASP A 29 8.31 1.18 -0.59
C ASP A 29 8.79 0.34 0.60
N ALA A 30 8.00 0.28 1.67
CA ALA A 30 8.27 -0.59 2.82
C ALA A 30 8.30 -2.07 2.41
N ALA A 31 7.28 -2.54 1.66
CA ALA A 31 7.24 -3.91 1.19
C ALA A 31 8.40 -4.26 0.24
N MET A 32 8.74 -3.36 -0.69
CA MET A 32 9.89 -3.53 -1.58
C MET A 32 11.21 -3.55 -0.81
N ALA A 33 11.37 -2.71 0.22
CA ALA A 33 12.55 -2.71 1.08
C ALA A 33 12.69 -4.04 1.84
N CYS A 34 11.60 -4.58 2.39
CA CYS A 34 11.58 -5.89 3.04
C CYS A 34 11.95 -7.03 2.08
N ILE A 35 11.44 -7.01 0.85
CA ILE A 35 11.79 -7.98 -0.20
C ILE A 35 13.29 -7.96 -0.47
N ARG A 36 13.85 -6.76 -0.68
CA ARG A 36 15.28 -6.57 -0.98
C ARG A 36 16.16 -7.09 0.15
N ALA A 37 15.78 -6.79 1.40
CA ALA A 37 16.47 -7.27 2.59
C ALA A 37 16.44 -8.80 2.70
N ARG A 38 15.28 -9.44 2.46
CA ARG A 38 15.13 -10.90 2.52
C ARG A 38 15.83 -11.64 1.36
N SER A 39 15.99 -10.98 0.22
CA SER A 39 16.53 -11.60 -1.00
C SER A 39 18.06 -11.51 -1.13
N ASN A 40 18.76 -10.87 -0.19
CA ASN A 40 20.22 -10.64 -0.26
C ASN A 40 20.70 -10.11 -1.64
N GLY A 41 19.88 -9.28 -2.30
CA GLY A 41 20.19 -8.74 -3.63
C GLY A 41 19.98 -9.71 -4.82
N ALA A 42 19.54 -10.96 -4.61
CA ALA A 42 19.27 -11.89 -5.69
C ALA A 42 17.92 -11.58 -6.38
N ARG A 43 17.97 -11.18 -7.66
CA ARG A 43 16.81 -11.03 -8.59
C ARG A 43 15.56 -10.34 -8.01
N SER A 44 15.71 -9.42 -7.06
CA SER A 44 14.60 -8.63 -6.51
C SER A 44 13.92 -7.76 -7.57
N ASP A 45 14.61 -7.45 -8.66
CA ASP A 45 14.13 -6.56 -9.72
C ASP A 45 12.98 -7.15 -10.53
N GLN A 46 12.72 -8.45 -10.40
CA GLN A 46 11.59 -9.14 -11.03
C GLN A 46 10.32 -9.15 -10.17
N LEU A 47 10.43 -8.76 -8.89
CA LEU A 47 9.29 -8.73 -7.97
C LEU A 47 8.51 -7.43 -8.17
N VAL A 48 7.26 -7.58 -8.59
CA VAL A 48 6.34 -6.46 -8.81
C VAL A 48 5.16 -6.63 -7.87
N ILE A 49 4.96 -5.65 -6.99
CA ILE A 49 3.74 -5.54 -6.21
C ILE A 49 2.62 -5.08 -7.15
N SER A 50 1.57 -5.88 -7.24
CA SER A 50 0.39 -5.58 -8.04
C SER A 50 -0.30 -4.32 -7.53
N ARG A 51 -0.75 -3.47 -8.45
CA ARG A 51 -1.49 -2.26 -8.11
C ARG A 51 -2.79 -2.57 -7.37
N ASN A 52 -3.50 -3.63 -7.76
CA ASN A 52 -4.81 -3.96 -7.19
C ASN A 52 -4.71 -4.33 -5.71
N ILE A 53 -3.68 -5.08 -5.32
CA ILE A 53 -3.45 -5.46 -3.92
C ILE A 53 -2.95 -4.29 -3.10
N LEU A 54 -2.09 -3.46 -3.68
CA LEU A 54 -1.69 -2.22 -3.03
C LEU A 54 -2.93 -1.34 -2.75
N GLU A 55 -3.83 -1.16 -3.72
CA GLU A 55 -5.06 -0.38 -3.54
C GLU A 55 -6.00 -1.01 -2.49
N SER A 56 -6.18 -2.34 -2.51
CA SER A 56 -6.99 -3.04 -1.50
C SER A 56 -6.46 -2.81 -0.08
N HIS A 57 -5.15 -2.96 0.13
CA HIS A 57 -4.57 -2.78 1.46
C HIS A 57 -4.53 -1.31 1.92
N ILE A 58 -4.47 -0.36 0.99
CA ILE A 58 -4.65 1.06 1.31
C ILE A 58 -6.06 1.30 1.85
N ASP A 59 -7.08 0.77 1.18
CA ASP A 59 -8.47 0.98 1.57
C ASP A 59 -8.79 0.29 2.91
N ASP A 60 -8.26 -0.92 3.14
CA ASP A 60 -8.36 -1.62 4.43
C ASP A 60 -7.69 -0.83 5.56
N ALA A 61 -6.48 -0.33 5.34
CA ALA A 61 -5.76 0.46 6.34
C ALA A 61 -6.50 1.77 6.66
N LEU A 62 -7.00 2.48 5.64
CA LEU A 62 -7.78 3.70 5.83
C LEU A 62 -9.09 3.44 6.57
N TYR A 63 -9.77 2.34 6.26
CA TYR A 63 -10.98 1.92 6.98
C TYR A 63 -10.69 1.65 8.46
N LEU A 64 -9.61 0.92 8.76
CA LEU A 64 -9.25 0.57 10.13
C LEU A 64 -8.77 1.78 10.94
N ILE A 65 -8.03 2.71 10.32
CA ILE A 65 -7.69 4.00 10.97
C ILE A 65 -8.97 4.76 11.33
N GLY A 66 -9.95 4.79 10.42
CA GLY A 66 -11.23 5.46 10.66
C GLY A 66 -12.06 4.81 11.77
N ARG A 67 -12.00 3.47 11.91
CA ARG A 67 -12.77 2.71 12.90
C ARG A 67 -12.11 2.66 14.28
N ASP A 68 -10.83 2.31 14.32
CA ASP A 68 -10.10 1.95 15.54
C ASP A 68 -9.04 2.99 15.92
N GLY A 69 -8.87 4.04 15.12
CA GLY A 69 -7.82 5.03 15.31
C GLY A 69 -6.43 4.49 14.96
N LEU A 70 -5.40 5.22 15.41
CA LEU A 70 -4.01 4.90 15.10
C LEU A 70 -3.46 3.68 15.86
N ASP A 71 -4.16 3.23 16.92
CA ASP A 71 -3.71 2.13 17.78
C ASP A 71 -3.60 0.80 17.03
N SER A 72 -4.42 0.62 15.97
CA SER A 72 -4.38 -0.57 15.10
C SER A 72 -3.47 -0.41 13.88
N LEU A 73 -2.99 0.81 13.59
CA LEU A 73 -2.33 1.14 12.33
C LEU A 73 -1.06 0.31 12.11
N GLU A 74 -0.22 0.19 13.13
CA GLU A 74 1.05 -0.52 13.02
C GLU A 74 0.84 -2.00 12.65
N SER A 75 -0.10 -2.67 13.33
CA SER A 75 -0.42 -4.08 13.05
C SER A 75 -0.96 -4.26 11.63
N ASN A 76 -1.82 -3.34 11.18
CA ASN A 76 -2.42 -3.41 9.84
C ASN A 76 -1.40 -3.15 8.74
N VAL A 77 -0.52 -2.16 8.93
CA VAL A 77 0.58 -1.88 7.98
C VAL A 77 1.52 -3.08 7.89
N ARG A 78 1.89 -3.70 9.02
CA ARG A 78 2.72 -4.92 9.01
C ARG A 78 2.04 -6.06 8.26
N PHE A 79 0.76 -6.30 8.53
CA PHE A 79 -0.04 -7.32 7.84
C PHE A 79 -0.09 -7.08 6.33
N ALA A 80 -0.42 -5.86 5.90
CA ALA A 80 -0.45 -5.48 4.50
C ALA A 80 0.91 -5.65 3.82
N VAL A 81 2.00 -5.27 4.50
CA VAL A 81 3.36 -5.49 4.02
C VAL A 81 3.65 -6.96 3.80
N ASP A 82 3.38 -7.82 4.79
CA ASP A 82 3.64 -9.26 4.68
C ASP A 82 2.80 -9.92 3.58
N GLU A 83 1.53 -9.53 3.41
CA GLU A 83 0.67 -10.05 2.33
C GLU A 83 1.15 -9.63 0.93
N MET A 84 1.51 -8.35 0.74
CA MET A 84 2.10 -7.90 -0.53
C MET A 84 3.40 -8.65 -0.87
N ILE A 85 4.22 -8.94 0.14
CA ILE A 85 5.46 -9.71 -0.04
C ILE A 85 5.12 -11.15 -0.45
N ARG A 86 4.20 -11.80 0.27
CA ARG A 86 3.76 -13.16 0.00
C ARG A 86 3.29 -13.30 -1.44
N GLU A 87 2.41 -12.41 -1.87
CA GLU A 87 1.89 -12.45 -3.23
C GLU A 87 2.97 -12.15 -4.28
N ALA A 88 3.82 -11.14 -4.06
CA ALA A 88 4.89 -10.84 -5.01
C ALA A 88 5.78 -12.07 -5.25
N LEU A 89 6.09 -12.83 -4.19
CA LEU A 89 6.86 -14.07 -4.26
C LEU A 89 6.09 -15.19 -4.98
N GLU A 90 4.79 -15.35 -4.72
CA GLU A 90 3.94 -16.34 -5.39
C GLU A 90 3.83 -16.07 -6.90
N ASN A 91 3.63 -14.82 -7.29
CA ASN A 91 3.57 -14.41 -8.70
C ASN A 91 4.86 -14.75 -9.45
N VAL A 92 6.03 -14.62 -8.82
CA VAL A 92 7.30 -15.03 -9.41
C VAL A 92 7.42 -16.56 -9.50
N ARG A 93 6.92 -17.31 -8.51
CA ARG A 93 6.92 -18.78 -8.56
C ARG A 93 6.06 -19.31 -9.70
N MET A 94 4.85 -18.78 -9.87
CA MET A 94 3.95 -19.19 -10.96
C MET A 94 4.58 -18.95 -12.34
N ARG A 95 5.13 -17.76 -12.58
CA ARG A 95 5.83 -17.43 -13.84
C ARG A 95 7.05 -18.32 -14.15
N ARG A 96 7.64 -18.97 -13.14
CA ARG A 96 8.74 -19.92 -13.34
C ARG A 96 8.26 -21.34 -13.62
N ALA A 97 7.04 -21.69 -13.21
CA ALA A 97 6.45 -23.00 -13.48
C ALA A 97 5.88 -23.09 -14.91
N ASP A 98 5.49 -21.95 -15.49
CA ASP A 98 4.92 -21.84 -16.83
C ASP A 98 5.97 -21.72 -17.97
N ASN A 99 7.27 -21.62 -17.63
CA ASN A 99 8.40 -21.49 -18.56
C ASN A 99 9.31 -22.72 -18.50
#